data_AF-A0A526PQH1-F1
#
_entry.id   AF-A0A526PQH1-F1
#
_cell.length_a   1.000
_cell.length_b   1.000
_cell.length_c   1.000
_cell.angle_alpha   90.00
_cell.angle_beta   90.00
_cell.angle_gamma   90.00
#
_symmetry.space_group_name_H-M   'P 1'
#
loop_
_entity.id
_entity.type
_entity.pdbx_description
1 polymer ?
#
loop_
_entity_poly.entity_id
_entity_poly.type
_entity_poly.pdbx_seq_one_letter_code
_entity_poly.pdbx_strand_id
1 'polypeptide(L)' 'MSAMAKLKPKHFLWDVEAKVAKVRLDRPERKNPLTFDSYAELRDTFRDLVYAD' A
#
# COMPACT_ATOMS: atom_id res chain seq x y z
N MET A 1 4.20 10.33 -14.27
CA MET A 1 4.52 10.52 -12.83
C MET A 1 3.37 9.89 -12.09
N SER A 2 3.58 8.64 -11.66
CA SER A 2 2.53 7.69 -11.37
C SER A 2 1.49 8.28 -10.43
N ALA A 3 0.23 8.34 -10.88
CA ALA A 3 -0.90 8.85 -10.10
C ALA A 3 -0.99 8.21 -8.70
N MET A 4 -0.43 7.02 -8.55
CA MET A 4 -0.36 6.24 -7.31
C MET A 4 0.73 6.66 -6.34
N ALA A 5 1.60 7.63 -6.65
CA ALA A 5 2.57 8.14 -5.67
C ALA A 5 1.90 8.82 -4.45
N LYS A 6 0.63 9.24 -4.57
CA LYS A 6 -0.15 9.91 -3.51
C LYS A 6 -1.19 9.01 -2.85
N LEU A 7 -1.11 7.69 -3.04
CA LEU A 7 -2.04 6.75 -2.43
C LEU A 7 -1.98 6.86 -0.90
N LYS A 8 -3.14 6.87 -0.25
CA LYS A 8 -3.28 6.88 1.21
C LYS A 8 -4.09 5.67 1.66
N PRO A 9 -3.46 4.49 1.76
CA PRO A 9 -4.09 3.30 2.31
C PRO A 9 -4.41 3.49 3.79
N LYS A 10 -5.42 2.78 4.29
CA LYS A 10 -5.81 2.82 5.71
C LYS A 10 -5.04 1.84 6.57
N HIS A 11 -4.56 0.74 5.99
CA HIS A 11 -3.96 -0.38 6.73
C HIS A 11 -2.44 -0.42 6.68
N PHE A 12 -1.82 0.32 5.74
CA PHE A 12 -0.38 0.38 5.57
C PHE A 12 0.08 1.75 5.13
N LEU A 13 1.33 2.07 5.44
CA LEU A 13 2.02 3.25 4.94
C LEU A 13 2.53 2.97 3.53
N TRP A 14 2.31 3.95 2.68
CA TRP A 14 2.72 3.96 1.28
C TRP A 14 3.60 5.18 1.04
N ASP A 15 4.84 4.93 0.64
CA ASP A 15 5.83 5.97 0.32
C ASP A 15 6.48 5.63 -1.01
N VAL A 16 6.47 6.55 -1.97
CA VAL A 16 7.04 6.32 -3.30
C VAL A 16 8.16 7.31 -3.54
N GLU A 17 9.38 6.78 -3.64
CA GLU A 17 10.57 7.54 -4.00
C GLU A 17 11.00 7.18 -5.42
N ALA A 18 10.85 8.15 -6.33
CA ALA A 18 11.17 8.02 -7.74
C ALA A 18 10.48 6.82 -8.43
N LYS A 19 11.15 5.66 -8.50
CA LYS A 19 10.66 4.41 -9.11
C LYS A 19 10.48 3.28 -8.10
N VAL A 20 10.65 3.55 -6.81
CA VAL A 20 10.58 2.55 -5.73
C VAL A 20 9.44 2.89 -4.80
N ALA A 21 8.47 1.98 -4.68
CA ALA A 21 7.41 2.05 -3.69
C ALA A 21 7.80 1.26 -2.42
N LYS A 22 7.70 1.91 -1.26
CA LYS A 22 7.91 1.33 0.07
C LYS A 22 6.53 1.10 0.71
N VAL A 23 6.29 -0.14 1.11
CA VAL A 23 5.05 -0.58 1.78
C VAL A 23 5.40 -0.99 3.21
N ARG A 24 4.74 -0.40 4.22
CA ARG A 24 4.98 -0.73 5.63
C ARG A 24 3.67 -0.91 6.38
N LEU A 25 3.52 -2.01 7.10
CA LEU A 25 2.37 -2.23 7.99
C LEU A 25 2.56 -1.40 9.27
N ASP A 26 1.56 -0.60 9.63
CA ASP A 26 1.61 0.33 10.77
C ASP A 26 0.81 -0.17 11.99
N ARG A 27 0.78 -1.48 12.19
CA ARG A 27 0.11 -2.11 13.36
C ARG A 27 1.08 -3.00 14.16
N PRO A 28 2.22 -2.47 14.63
CA PRO A 28 3.22 -3.24 15.37
C PRO A 28 2.64 -3.84 16.65
N GLU A 29 1.73 -3.13 17.31
CA GLU A 29 1.05 -3.51 18.56
C GLU A 29 0.26 -4.81 18.49
N ARG A 30 -0.19 -5.24 17.29
CA ARG A 30 -0.85 -6.54 17.09
C ARG A 30 0.00 -7.56 16.33
N LYS A 31 1.31 -7.33 16.21
CA LYS A 31 2.23 -8.08 15.33
C LYS A 31 1.87 -8.00 13.84
N ASN A 32 1.31 -6.89 13.38
CA ASN A 32 0.90 -6.70 11.99
C ASN A 32 -0.01 -7.82 11.46
N PRO A 33 -1.18 -8.05 12.09
CA PRO A 33 -2.08 -9.09 11.62
C PRO A 33 -2.60 -8.64 10.25
N LEU A 34 -2.35 -9.47 9.24
CA LEU A 34 -2.99 -9.38 7.93
C LEU A 34 -4.46 -9.76 8.09
N THR A 35 -5.28 -8.79 8.49
CA THR A 35 -6.73 -8.94 8.43
C THR A 35 -7.17 -9.03 6.97
N PHE A 36 -8.34 -9.60 6.73
CA PHE A 36 -8.90 -9.70 5.37
C PHE A 36 -8.98 -8.31 4.70
N ASP A 37 -9.35 -7.27 5.44
CA ASP A 37 -9.40 -5.90 4.93
C ASP A 37 -8.02 -5.36 4.51
N SER A 38 -6.99 -5.55 5.35
CA SER A 38 -5.62 -5.14 5.03
C SER A 38 -5.08 -5.86 3.78
N TYR A 39 -5.40 -7.16 3.65
CA TYR A 39 -4.98 -7.95 2.50
C TYR A 39 -5.73 -7.55 1.22
N ALA A 40 -7.05 -7.29 1.32
CA ALA A 40 -7.85 -6.80 0.20
C ALA A 40 -7.32 -5.43 -0.29
N GLU A 41 -7.07 -4.50 0.63
CA GLU A 41 -6.52 -3.18 0.31
C GLU A 41 -5.14 -3.28 -0.36
N LEU A 42 -4.27 -4.19 0.14
CA LEU A 42 -2.96 -4.44 -0.46
C LEU A 42 -3.09 -4.99 -1.88
N ARG A 43 -3.93 -6.02 -2.07
CA ARG A 43 -4.18 -6.63 -3.38
C ARG A 43 -4.71 -5.61 -4.38
N ASP A 44 -5.69 -4.82 -3.99
CA ASP A 44 -6.34 -3.85 -4.86
C ASP A 44 -5.34 -2.73 -5.23
N THR A 45 -4.51 -2.29 -4.28
CA THR A 45 -3.42 -1.34 -4.55
C THR A 45 -2.43 -1.88 -5.58
N PHE A 46 -1.98 -3.13 -5.44
CA PHE A 46 -1.08 -3.75 -6.43
C PHE A 46 -1.73 -3.93 -7.81
N ARG A 47 -3.03 -4.16 -7.85
CA ARG A 47 -3.78 -4.30 -9.10
C ARG A 47 -3.89 -2.96 -9.82
N ASP A 48 -4.16 -1.89 -9.08
CA ASP A 48 -4.29 -0.56 -9.64
C ASP A 48 -2.94 0.00 -10.13
N LEU A 49 -1.82 -0.43 -9.52
CA LEU A 49 -0.46 -0.07 -9.99
C LEU A 49 -0.19 -0.46 -11.44
N VAL A 50 -0.83 -1.52 -11.95
CA VAL A 50 -0.68 -1.95 -13.35
C VAL A 50 -1.27 -0.92 -14.32
N TYR A 51 -2.27 -0.16 -13.87
CA TYR A 51 -2.94 0.87 -14.65
C TYR A 51 -2.44 2.29 -14.36
N ALA A 52 -1.42 2.41 -13.50
CA ALA A 52 -0.86 3.66 -13.03
C ALA A 52 0.26 4.16 -13.95
N ASP A 53 -0.09 4.60 -15.16
CA ASP A 53 0.81 5.27 -16.11
C ASP A 53 1.14 6.72 -15.67
#